data_AF-A0A7S2J067-F1
#
_entry.id   AF-A0A7S2J067-F1
#
_cell.length_a   1.000
_cell.length_b   1.000
_cell.length_c   1.000
_cell.angle_alpha   90.00
_cell.angle_beta   90.00
_cell.angle_gamma   90.00
#
_symmetry.space_group_name_H-M   'P 1'
#
loop_
_entity.id
_entity.type
_entity.pdbx_description
1 polymer ?
#
loop_
_entity_poly.entity_id
_entity_poly.type
_entity_poly.pdbx_seq_one_letter_code
_entity_poly.pdbx_strand_id
1 'polypeptide(L)'
;ARPGAAAAAAASAKLAGAGEPAVSFRRYAILCSKSGSNLPRVELQEAGPSFSLGLDRVKEPDRDIWKKAIKVPKASKPKKVKNISTVETGKQLGQIHLGKQDFDQIHTVHHGKAKEKKLRADLEIQARKKRKTSASAADA
;
A
#
# COMPACT_ATOMS: atom_id res chain seq x y z
N ALA A 1 3.81 -23.45 13.40
CA ALA A 1 4.65 -22.79 14.43
C ALA A 1 5.02 -21.40 13.90
N ARG A 2 4.74 -20.26 14.51
CA ARG A 2 4.19 -19.88 15.82
C ARG A 2 3.07 -18.83 15.63
N PRO A 3 2.24 -18.62 16.68
CA PRO A 3 1.03 -17.78 16.71
C PRO A 3 1.30 -16.39 17.33
N GLY A 4 0.30 -15.49 17.36
CA GLY A 4 0.34 -14.30 18.23
C GLY A 4 -0.77 -13.26 18.05
N ALA A 5 -1.59 -13.10 19.11
CA ALA A 5 -2.53 -12.01 19.47
C ALA A 5 -3.83 -11.89 18.63
N ALA A 6 -5.03 -12.33 19.04
CA ALA A 6 -5.73 -12.35 20.33
C ALA A 6 -5.98 -10.98 20.97
N ALA A 7 -7.26 -10.54 20.93
CA ALA A 7 -8.06 -10.08 22.07
C ALA A 7 -8.88 -8.80 21.79
N ALA A 8 -10.19 -8.99 21.56
CA ALA A 8 -11.24 -8.11 22.09
C ALA A 8 -12.57 -8.90 22.14
N ALA A 9 -12.76 -9.60 23.25
CA ALA A 9 -14.03 -10.10 23.79
C ALA A 9 -14.92 -8.91 24.23
N ALA A 10 -16.21 -8.97 24.50
CA ALA A 10 -17.31 -9.92 24.32
C ALA A 10 -18.58 -9.15 24.75
N ALA A 11 -19.70 -9.34 24.06
CA ALA A 11 -21.05 -9.08 24.60
C ALA A 11 -22.09 -9.76 23.69
N SER A 12 -22.17 -11.09 23.76
CA SER A 12 -23.17 -11.87 23.02
C SER A 12 -24.09 -12.54 24.02
N ALA A 13 -25.27 -11.96 24.22
CA ALA A 13 -26.36 -12.57 24.97
C ALA A 13 -26.76 -13.88 24.27
N LYS A 14 -26.74 -14.96 25.05
CA LYS A 14 -27.00 -16.34 24.64
C LYS A 14 -28.49 -16.52 24.32
N LEU A 15 -28.81 -16.93 23.09
CA LEU A 15 -30.14 -17.45 22.75
C LEU A 15 -30.05 -18.65 21.78
N ALA A 16 -30.39 -19.81 22.34
CA ALA A 16 -30.98 -21.03 21.77
C ALA A 16 -30.56 -21.54 20.38
N GLY A 17 -29.96 -22.74 20.36
CA GLY A 17 -29.79 -23.60 19.18
C GLY A 17 -28.33 -23.91 18.89
N ALA A 18 -27.81 -24.97 19.48
CA ALA A 18 -26.43 -25.42 19.28
C ALA A 18 -26.23 -25.95 17.85
N GLY A 19 -25.48 -25.19 17.03
CA GLY A 19 -25.01 -25.67 15.73
C GLY A 19 -24.30 -24.58 14.93
N GLU A 20 -24.98 -23.50 14.57
CA GLU A 20 -24.44 -22.45 13.70
C GLU A 20 -24.97 -21.05 14.09
N PRO A 21 -24.15 -19.99 13.95
CA PRO A 21 -24.58 -18.63 14.28
C PRO A 21 -25.64 -18.15 13.27
N ALA A 22 -26.84 -17.82 13.77
CA ALA A 22 -27.91 -17.25 12.96
C ALA A 22 -27.59 -15.79 12.55
N VAL A 23 -27.82 -15.45 11.27
CA VAL A 23 -27.64 -14.10 10.73
C VAL A 23 -28.94 -13.31 10.90
N SER A 24 -28.92 -12.24 11.70
CA SER A 24 -30.08 -11.37 11.88
C SER A 24 -30.12 -10.28 10.81
N PHE A 25 -31.21 -10.21 10.05
CA PHE A 25 -31.50 -9.13 9.12
C PHE A 25 -32.51 -8.16 9.73
N ARG A 26 -32.16 -6.87 9.80
CA ARG A 26 -33.01 -5.79 10.33
C ARG A 26 -32.83 -4.55 9.46
N ARG A 27 -33.94 -3.87 9.12
CA ARG A 27 -33.92 -2.64 8.32
C ARG A 27 -34.35 -1.45 9.16
N TYR A 28 -33.43 -0.49 9.31
CA TYR A 28 -33.70 0.75 10.04
C TYR A 28 -33.73 1.95 9.08
N ALA A 29 -34.69 2.84 9.29
CA ALA A 29 -34.65 4.21 8.81
C ALA A 29 -33.82 5.05 9.80
N ILE A 30 -32.99 5.94 9.24
CA ILE A 30 -32.11 6.83 9.99
C ILE A 30 -32.85 8.15 10.20
N LEU A 31 -33.11 8.51 11.46
CA LEU A 31 -33.63 9.80 11.87
C LEU A 31 -32.48 10.65 12.41
N CYS A 32 -32.27 11.82 11.80
CA CYS A 32 -31.19 12.73 12.16
C CYS A 32 -31.75 13.92 12.95
N SER A 33 -31.48 13.97 14.25
CA SER A 33 -31.87 15.04 15.16
C SER A 33 -30.75 16.07 15.35
N LYS A 34 -31.09 17.32 15.70
CA LYS A 34 -30.12 18.38 15.95
C LYS A 34 -29.30 18.08 17.21
N SER A 35 -27.97 18.15 17.10
CA SER A 35 -27.02 17.76 18.15
C SER A 35 -26.11 18.90 18.65
N GLY A 36 -26.31 20.13 18.15
CA GLY A 36 -25.45 21.29 18.47
C GLY A 36 -24.06 21.29 17.83
N SER A 37 -23.65 20.21 17.14
CA SER A 37 -22.38 20.12 16.39
C SER A 37 -22.62 19.95 14.87
N ASN A 38 -21.54 19.82 14.09
CA ASN A 38 -21.61 19.53 12.65
C ASN A 38 -22.13 18.10 12.35
N LEU A 39 -22.08 17.17 13.32
CA LEU A 39 -22.56 15.79 13.17
C LEU A 39 -23.92 15.63 13.86
N PRO A 40 -25.01 15.24 13.16
CA PRO A 40 -26.34 15.09 13.76
C PRO A 40 -26.41 13.91 14.75
N ARG A 41 -27.38 13.94 15.66
CA ARG A 41 -27.69 12.80 16.53
C ARG A 41 -28.51 11.80 15.72
N VAL A 42 -28.02 10.56 15.63
CA VAL A 42 -28.66 9.49 14.86
C VAL A 42 -29.55 8.65 15.76
N GLU A 43 -30.82 8.54 15.39
CA GLU A 43 -31.81 7.61 15.94
C GLU A 43 -32.25 6.63 14.85
N LEU A 44 -32.59 5.41 15.24
CA LEU A 44 -32.95 4.33 14.32
C LEU A 44 -34.42 3.95 14.54
N GLN A 45 -35.22 4.03 13.48
CA GLN A 45 -36.60 3.56 13.47
C GLN A 45 -36.70 2.28 12.63
N GLU A 46 -37.32 1.22 13.15
CA GLU A 46 -37.51 -0.01 12.38
C GLU A 46 -38.54 0.21 11.26
N ALA A 47 -38.13 -0.04 10.01
CA ALA A 47 -38.89 0.36 8.82
C ALA A 47 -39.40 -0.84 8.00
N GLY A 48 -39.11 -2.08 8.38
CA GLY A 48 -39.49 -3.23 7.56
C GLY A 48 -38.99 -4.57 8.05
N PRO A 49 -39.16 -5.63 7.23
CA PRO A 49 -39.16 -7.01 7.70
C PRO A 49 -37.86 -7.38 8.40
N SER A 50 -38.01 -7.90 9.61
CA SER A 50 -36.94 -8.43 10.44
C SER A 50 -37.04 -9.93 10.48
N PHE A 51 -35.95 -10.62 10.16
CA PHE A 51 -35.90 -12.08 10.21
C PHE A 51 -34.48 -12.56 10.53
N SER A 52 -34.41 -13.78 11.05
CA SER A 52 -33.16 -14.47 11.33
C SER A 52 -32.96 -15.58 10.30
N LEU A 53 -31.81 -15.57 9.63
CA LEU A 53 -31.40 -16.59 8.68
C LEU A 53 -30.51 -17.62 9.37
N GLY A 54 -30.84 -18.90 9.22
CA GLY A 54 -29.91 -19.99 9.47
C GLY A 54 -29.20 -20.36 8.17
N LEU A 55 -27.94 -20.77 8.27
CA LEU A 55 -27.27 -21.44 7.16
C LEU A 55 -27.66 -22.93 7.20
N ASP A 56 -27.79 -23.55 6.01
CA ASP A 56 -28.11 -24.97 5.87
C ASP A 56 -27.10 -25.63 4.94
N ARG A 57 -27.22 -25.39 3.63
CA ARG A 57 -26.30 -25.95 2.62
C ARG A 57 -25.54 -24.83 1.90
N VAL A 58 -24.23 -25.03 1.73
CA VAL A 58 -23.34 -24.08 1.04
C VAL A 58 -22.76 -24.74 -0.20
N LYS A 59 -22.80 -24.03 -1.33
CA LYS A 59 -22.11 -24.42 -2.56
C LYS A 59 -21.07 -23.36 -2.90
N GLU A 60 -19.81 -23.69 -2.69
CA GLU A 60 -18.72 -22.79 -3.05
C GLU A 60 -18.54 -22.74 -4.58
N PRO A 61 -18.24 -21.56 -5.14
CA PRO A 61 -17.95 -21.43 -6.56
C PRO A 61 -16.57 -22.00 -6.88
N ASP A 62 -16.43 -22.55 -8.09
CA ASP A 62 -15.12 -22.92 -8.62
C ASP A 62 -14.19 -21.68 -8.71
N ARG A 63 -12.91 -21.92 -8.44
CA ARG A 63 -11.87 -20.89 -8.35
C ARG A 63 -11.75 -20.09 -9.64
N ASP A 64 -11.91 -20.72 -10.79
CA ASP A 64 -11.73 -20.04 -12.08
C ASP A 64 -12.92 -19.14 -12.45
N ILE A 65 -14.12 -19.53 -12.05
CA ILE A 65 -15.33 -18.70 -12.17
C ILE A 65 -15.24 -17.50 -11.22
N TRP A 66 -14.83 -17.73 -9.98
CA TRP A 66 -14.66 -16.68 -8.97
C TRP A 66 -13.66 -15.60 -9.42
N LYS A 67 -12.49 -16.02 -9.95
CA LYS A 67 -11.47 -15.09 -10.49
C LYS A 67 -12.01 -14.25 -11.64
N LYS A 68 -12.84 -14.84 -12.52
CA LYS A 68 -13.45 -14.12 -13.64
C LYS A 68 -14.47 -13.09 -13.15
N ALA A 69 -15.31 -13.44 -12.17
CA ALA A 69 -16.34 -12.56 -11.64
C ALA A 69 -15.78 -11.32 -10.92
N ILE A 70 -14.64 -11.46 -10.22
CA ILE A 70 -14.02 -10.35 -9.46
C ILE A 70 -13.11 -9.46 -10.33
N LYS A 71 -12.92 -9.81 -11.60
CA LYS A 71 -12.05 -9.05 -12.50
C LYS A 71 -12.63 -7.66 -12.79
N VAL A 72 -12.03 -6.63 -12.19
CA VAL A 72 -12.41 -5.24 -12.45
C VAL A 72 -12.02 -4.83 -13.88
N PRO A 73 -12.91 -4.18 -14.65
CA PRO A 73 -12.58 -3.68 -15.98
C PRO A 73 -11.39 -2.72 -15.97
N LYS A 74 -10.51 -2.87 -16.97
CA LYS A 74 -9.31 -2.01 -17.14
C LYS A 74 -9.66 -0.54 -17.37
N ALA A 75 -10.86 -0.25 -17.88
CA ALA A 75 -11.36 1.12 -18.06
C ALA A 75 -11.69 1.81 -16.72
N SER A 76 -12.19 1.05 -15.72
CA SER A 76 -12.54 1.60 -14.41
C SER A 76 -11.32 1.82 -13.52
N LYS A 77 -10.31 0.95 -13.62
CA LYS A 77 -9.06 1.07 -12.88
C LYS A 77 -7.88 1.15 -13.85
N PRO A 78 -7.60 2.33 -14.42
CA PRO A 78 -6.44 2.51 -15.27
C PRO A 78 -5.17 2.22 -14.46
N LYS A 79 -4.26 1.44 -15.03
CA LYS A 79 -2.98 1.13 -14.39
C LYS A 79 -2.14 2.41 -14.37
N LYS A 80 -1.67 2.80 -13.19
CA LYS A 80 -0.70 3.90 -13.06
C LYS A 80 0.61 3.49 -13.75
N VAL A 81 0.99 4.23 -14.77
CA VAL A 81 2.32 4.11 -15.38
C VAL A 81 3.28 4.96 -14.54
N LYS A 82 4.43 4.39 -14.14
CA LYS A 82 5.43 5.10 -13.34
C LYS A 82 5.93 6.33 -14.11
N ASN A 83 6.15 7.42 -13.40
CA ASN A 83 6.62 8.70 -13.95
C ASN A 83 5.66 9.41 -14.91
N ILE A 84 4.41 8.96 -15.05
CA ILE A 84 3.37 9.66 -15.82
C ILE A 84 2.24 10.03 -14.84
N SER A 85 1.95 11.33 -14.72
CA SER A 85 0.80 11.84 -14.01
C SER A 85 -0.15 12.54 -14.97
N THR A 86 -1.46 12.51 -14.67
CA THR A 86 -2.47 13.28 -15.41
C THR A 86 -2.85 14.47 -14.57
N VAL A 87 -2.71 15.68 -15.12
CA VAL A 87 -3.14 16.93 -14.47
C VAL A 87 -4.66 17.07 -14.60
N GLU A 88 -5.30 17.88 -13.75
CA GLU A 88 -6.76 18.12 -13.77
C GLU A 88 -7.29 18.57 -15.15
N THR A 89 -6.45 19.24 -15.94
CA THR A 89 -6.73 19.64 -17.34
C THR A 89 -6.65 18.48 -18.35
N GLY A 90 -6.37 17.25 -17.92
CA GLY A 90 -6.32 16.04 -18.76
C GLY A 90 -5.02 15.82 -19.55
N LYS A 91 -4.02 16.70 -19.43
CA LYS A 91 -2.70 16.51 -20.05
C LYS A 91 -1.84 15.53 -19.24
N GLN A 92 -1.06 14.70 -19.94
CA GLN A 92 -0.10 13.79 -19.32
C GLN A 92 1.24 14.51 -19.11
N LEU A 93 1.77 14.45 -17.88
CA LEU A 93 3.07 14.99 -17.51
C LEU A 93 4.03 13.84 -17.20
N GLY A 94 5.16 13.80 -17.92
CA GLY A 94 6.23 12.83 -17.71
C GLY A 94 7.32 13.41 -16.79
N GLN A 95 7.67 12.71 -15.72
CA GLN A 95 8.79 13.09 -14.84
C GLN A 95 10.10 12.42 -15.28
N ILE A 96 11.07 13.24 -15.68
CA ILE A 96 12.43 12.79 -15.99
C ILE A 96 13.28 13.00 -14.74
N HIS A 97 13.84 11.92 -14.20
CA HIS A 97 14.75 11.98 -13.07
C HIS A 97 16.18 12.05 -13.63
N LEU A 98 16.76 13.24 -13.64
CA LEU A 98 18.16 13.42 -13.99
C LEU A 98 19.03 12.87 -12.84
N GLY A 99 20.02 12.05 -13.19
CA GLY A 99 21.03 11.60 -12.25
C GLY A 99 21.94 12.75 -11.82
N LYS A 100 22.73 12.52 -10.76
CA LYS A 100 23.78 13.47 -10.35
C LYS A 100 24.83 13.55 -11.48
N GLN A 101 24.99 14.74 -12.07
CA GLN A 101 25.99 14.98 -13.10
C GLN A 101 27.32 15.37 -12.43
N ASP A 102 28.30 14.48 -12.46
CA ASP A 102 29.63 14.73 -11.89
C ASP A 102 30.54 15.40 -12.94
N PHE A 103 30.70 16.73 -12.83
CA PHE A 103 31.52 17.52 -13.76
C PHE A 103 33.03 17.43 -13.50
N ASP A 104 33.47 16.80 -12.39
CA ASP A 104 34.89 16.73 -12.05
C ASP A 104 35.68 15.81 -12.99
N GLN A 105 35.00 14.86 -13.64
CA GLN A 105 35.60 13.96 -14.65
C GLN A 105 35.70 14.60 -16.05
N ILE A 106 35.07 15.75 -16.29
CA ILE A 106 35.03 16.33 -17.63
C ILE A 106 36.34 17.07 -17.90
N HIS A 107 37.07 16.59 -18.92
CA HIS A 107 38.26 17.24 -19.40
C HIS A 107 37.96 18.27 -20.54
N THR A 108 37.62 19.54 -20.22
CA THR A 108 37.80 20.75 -21.09
C THR A 108 39.22 21.02 -21.66
N VAL A 109 39.40 21.88 -22.66
CA VAL A 109 40.72 22.09 -23.31
C VAL A 109 41.75 22.82 -22.41
N HIS A 110 41.32 23.44 -21.30
CA HIS A 110 42.16 24.27 -20.42
C HIS A 110 42.56 23.63 -19.06
N HIS A 111 42.69 22.30 -18.94
CA HIS A 111 43.19 21.75 -17.66
C HIS A 111 44.66 22.07 -17.49
N GLY A 112 44.95 22.99 -16.57
CA GLY A 112 46.29 23.10 -16.02
C GLY A 112 46.68 21.84 -15.23
N LYS A 113 47.97 21.78 -14.87
CA LYS A 113 48.61 20.72 -14.05
C LYS A 113 47.98 20.48 -12.67
N ALA A 114 47.04 21.33 -12.24
CA ALA A 114 46.38 21.26 -10.94
C ALA A 114 45.41 20.06 -10.84
N LYS A 115 44.66 19.75 -11.91
CA LYS A 115 43.74 18.59 -11.91
C LYS A 115 44.48 17.26 -12.06
N GLU A 116 45.65 17.22 -12.73
CA GLU A 116 46.51 16.02 -12.75
C GLU A 116 47.02 15.64 -11.36
N LYS A 117 47.41 16.64 -10.55
CA LYS A 117 47.83 16.39 -9.15
C LYS A 117 46.69 15.85 -8.30
N LYS A 118 45.47 16.40 -8.47
CA LYS A 118 44.28 15.95 -7.75
C LYS A 118 43.88 14.52 -8.17
N LEU A 119 43.88 14.21 -9.47
CA LEU A 119 43.62 12.86 -9.99
C LEU A 119 44.63 11.83 -9.46
N ARG A 120 45.93 12.17 -9.44
CA ARG A 120 46.97 11.29 -8.88
C ARG A 120 46.76 11.03 -7.39
N ALA A 121 46.43 12.07 -6.61
CA ALA A 121 46.12 11.93 -5.20
C ALA A 121 44.88 11.06 -4.96
N ASP A 122 43.82 11.24 -5.75
CA ASP A 122 42.58 10.46 -5.63
C ASP A 122 42.81 8.98 -6.00
N LEU A 123 43.62 8.68 -7.02
CA LEU A 123 44.01 7.31 -7.37
C LEU A 123 44.82 6.63 -6.26
N GLU A 124 45.71 7.36 -5.59
CA GLU A 124 46.50 6.85 -4.46
C GLU A 124 45.63 6.56 -3.24
N ILE A 125 44.66 7.43 -2.95
CA ILE A 125 43.66 7.23 -1.89
C ILE A 125 42.78 6.00 -2.19
N GLN A 126 42.36 5.81 -3.45
CA GLN A 126 41.59 4.64 -3.87
C GLN A 126 42.41 3.34 -3.77
N ALA A 127 43.68 3.34 -4.17
CA ALA A 127 44.57 2.19 -4.04
C ALA A 127 44.78 1.79 -2.57
N ARG A 128 44.94 2.78 -1.68
CA ARG A 128 45.05 2.54 -0.24
C ARG A 128 43.75 2.01 0.37
N LYS A 129 42.60 2.53 -0.06
CA LYS A 129 41.28 2.05 0.39
C LYS A 129 41.03 0.61 -0.06
N LYS A 130 41.38 0.26 -1.31
CA LYS A 130 41.27 -1.11 -1.86
C LYS A 130 42.14 -2.11 -1.09
N ARG A 131 43.38 -1.72 -0.75
CA ARG A 131 44.28 -2.54 0.09
C ARG A 131 43.73 -2.78 1.49
N LYS A 132 43.10 -1.77 2.10
CA LYS A 132 42.51 -1.90 3.44
C LYS A 132 41.28 -2.81 3.43
N THR A 133 40.44 -2.73 2.40
CA THR A 133 39.27 -3.62 2.25
C THR A 133 39.64 -5.06 1.92
N SER A 134 40.71 -5.29 1.14
CA SER A 134 41.19 -6.64 0.88
C SER A 134 41.85 -7.29 2.10
N ALA A 135 42.46 -6.49 2.97
CA ALA A 135 43.02 -6.98 4.24
C ALA A 135 41.92 -7.37 5.24
N SER A 136 40.83 -6.60 5.35
CA SER A 136 39.71 -6.95 6.22
C SER A 136 38.86 -8.14 5.72
N ALA A 137 38.99 -8.50 4.44
CA ALA A 137 38.29 -9.66 3.85
C ALA A 137 39.11 -10.96 3.91
N ALA A 138 40.38 -10.89 4.36
CA ALA A 138 41.24 -12.05 4.57
C ALA A 138 41.32 -12.48 6.06
N ASP A 139 40.78 -11.64 6.96
CA ASP A 139 40.73 -11.84 8.42
C ASP A 139 39.34 -12.31 8.91
N ALA A 140 38.43 -12.64 7.97
CA ALA A 140 37.12 -13.25 8.22
C ALA A 140 36.99 -14.52 7.38
#